data_AF-A0A426CKH8-F1
#
_entry.id   AF-A0A426CKH8-F1
#
_cell.length_a   1.000
_cell.length_b   1.000
_cell.length_c   1.000
_cell.angle_alpha   90.00
_cell.angle_beta   90.00
_cell.angle_gamma   90.00
#
_symmetry.space_group_name_H-M   'P 1'
#
loop_
_entity.id
_entity.type
_entity.pdbx_description
1 polymer ?
#
loop_
_entity_poly.entity_id
_entity_poly.type
_entity_poly.pdbx_seq_one_letter_code
_entity_poly.pdbx_strand_id
1 'polypeptide(L)'
;MKKSIHTHYGVPHWRTLSAALAAAAALPLLSPSAARAADIIDGAISGDAVVTISGTEATTTGDLTIGGGSTGTLNITNGGVLSIAESHNIVVGIGTGSNGILNIDNGTLQTTGGNMHVGYTTRNSMGTLTITNGSMVAIDGAVILGRGGNTRGTVTVSNSTLQVGANLSSWVGANTLDITDGGLVSANTVDMAGSINSDGSSVSIFTVTSGTLQSASTIVIGGISTTAHVATLNIGKEGLVTADTTATINNQGRIEFTLGASGDNGLLEAASLTIVSGGVVSFVGGDGFVAEDGASWQVFDLVTGITGDSLANLESGLSLFGLGEGYAWDTSLLGSAGILSIVTTAVPEPATYAALAGLAMLAYVIVRRRR
;
A
#
# COMPACT_ATOMS: atom_id res chain seq x y z
N MET A 1 20.91 33.09 89.00
CA MET A 1 21.81 34.06 88.31
C MET A 1 22.59 33.33 87.22
N LYS A 2 22.65 33.90 86.00
CA LYS A 2 23.51 33.59 84.82
C LYS A 2 23.41 32.15 84.26
N LYS A 3 22.84 31.85 83.07
CA LYS A 3 23.00 32.32 81.66
C LYS A 3 24.24 31.77 80.92
N SER A 4 23.97 31.20 79.73
CA SER A 4 24.83 30.93 78.54
C SER A 4 25.17 29.44 78.29
N ILE A 5 24.47 28.72 77.39
CA ILE A 5 24.57 28.58 75.90
C ILE A 5 25.80 27.77 75.43
N HIS A 6 25.57 26.58 74.82
CA HIS A 6 25.90 26.26 73.42
C HIS A 6 25.33 24.90 72.94
N THR A 7 24.96 24.89 71.66
CA THR A 7 24.24 23.93 70.81
C THR A 7 25.02 22.66 70.44
N HIS A 8 24.33 21.56 70.06
CA HIS A 8 24.68 20.72 68.89
C HIS A 8 23.56 19.74 68.48
N TYR A 9 23.16 19.84 67.20
CA TYR A 9 22.52 18.89 66.28
C TYR A 9 21.58 17.78 66.81
N GLY A 10 20.27 18.06 66.72
CA GLY A 10 19.21 17.05 66.73
C GLY A 10 18.86 16.56 65.32
N VAL A 11 18.74 15.25 65.20
CA VAL A 11 18.44 14.44 64.00
C VAL A 11 17.01 14.69 63.50
N PRO A 12 16.75 14.85 62.19
CA PRO A 12 15.39 14.77 61.67
C PRO A 12 14.97 13.31 61.49
N HIS A 13 13.85 12.98 62.12
CA HIS A 13 13.10 11.75 61.97
C HIS A 13 12.76 11.45 60.50
N TRP A 14 13.14 10.26 60.02
CA TRP A 14 12.58 9.68 58.79
C TRP A 14 11.20 9.11 59.11
N ARG A 15 10.15 9.86 58.78
CA ARG A 15 8.79 9.31 58.64
C ARG A 15 8.18 9.80 57.33
N THR A 16 8.03 8.84 56.42
CA THR A 16 7.00 8.72 55.37
C THR A 16 6.78 9.94 54.46
N LEU A 17 7.46 9.93 53.31
CA LEU A 17 7.03 10.60 52.08
C LEU A 17 6.81 9.52 51.00
N SER A 18 5.72 8.78 51.14
CA SER A 18 5.07 8.11 50.02
C SER A 18 3.92 9.01 49.58
N ALA A 19 3.79 9.18 48.26
CA ALA A 19 2.78 9.97 47.55
C ALA A 19 3.00 11.49 47.50
N ALA A 20 3.84 11.93 46.56
CA ALA A 20 3.60 13.11 45.70
C ALA A 20 4.81 13.34 44.78
N LEU A 21 5.14 12.37 43.92
CA LEU A 21 6.03 12.58 42.78
C LEU A 21 5.40 11.95 41.54
N ALA A 22 4.18 12.39 41.25
CA ALA A 22 3.51 12.22 39.97
C ALA A 22 3.09 13.62 39.49
N ALA A 23 4.06 14.53 39.42
CA ALA A 23 3.93 15.74 38.61
C ALA A 23 4.36 15.37 37.18
N ALA A 24 3.61 14.48 36.54
CA ALA A 24 3.54 14.47 35.09
C ALA A 24 2.79 15.76 34.74
N ALA A 25 3.50 16.69 34.10
CA ALA A 25 2.90 17.84 33.47
C ALA A 25 1.87 17.33 32.46
N ALA A 26 0.60 17.33 32.88
CA ALA A 26 -0.51 17.21 31.98
C ALA A 26 -0.49 18.46 31.10
N LEU A 27 0.10 18.32 29.91
CA LEU A 27 -0.21 19.18 28.78
C LEU A 27 -1.74 19.21 28.65
N PRO A 28 -2.35 20.36 28.33
CA PRO A 28 -3.81 20.49 28.37
C PRO A 28 -4.42 19.46 27.42
N LEU A 29 -5.20 18.53 27.99
CA LEU A 29 -6.18 17.77 27.24
C LEU A 29 -7.09 18.79 26.56
N LEU A 30 -7.00 18.93 25.25
CA LEU A 30 -8.05 19.56 24.47
C LEU A 30 -9.33 18.75 24.74
N SER A 31 -10.27 19.36 25.46
CA SER A 31 -11.62 18.80 25.64
C SER A 31 -12.27 18.58 24.27
N PRO A 32 -13.16 17.58 24.11
CA PRO A 32 -13.84 17.33 22.85
C PRO A 32 -14.85 18.45 22.56
N SER A 33 -14.36 19.55 21.99
CA SER A 33 -15.17 20.63 21.43
C SER A 33 -14.82 20.77 19.96
N ALA A 34 -15.84 20.80 19.11
CA ALA A 34 -15.68 21.11 17.69
C ALA A 34 -14.76 22.34 17.53
N ALA A 35 -13.65 22.17 16.81
CA ALA A 35 -12.70 23.25 16.55
C ALA A 35 -13.47 24.42 15.91
N ARG A 36 -13.46 25.58 16.56
CA ARG A 36 -14.01 26.81 15.99
C ARG A 36 -13.04 27.30 14.89
N ALA A 37 -13.51 28.15 13.99
CA ALA A 37 -12.62 28.74 12.97
C ALA A 37 -11.37 29.36 13.62
N ALA A 38 -10.19 28.94 13.14
CA ALA A 38 -8.84 29.28 13.62
C ALA A 38 -8.41 28.65 14.97
N ASP A 39 -8.71 27.36 15.18
CA ASP A 39 -8.13 26.61 16.30
C ASP A 39 -6.70 26.11 15.99
N ILE A 40 -5.84 26.10 17.01
CA ILE A 40 -4.48 25.54 16.92
C ILE A 40 -4.50 24.13 17.52
N ILE A 41 -4.20 23.12 16.72
CA ILE A 41 -4.15 21.71 17.16
C ILE A 41 -2.69 21.27 17.23
N ASP A 42 -2.02 21.56 18.35
CA ASP A 42 -0.63 21.17 18.55
C ASP A 42 -0.49 20.00 19.53
N GLY A 43 0.49 19.13 19.26
CA GLY A 43 0.88 18.04 20.15
C GLY A 43 0.19 16.72 19.86
N ALA A 44 -0.13 15.97 20.92
CA ALA A 44 -0.58 14.58 20.82
C ALA A 44 -2.07 14.43 21.13
N ILE A 45 -2.86 13.97 20.15
CA ILE A 45 -4.20 13.43 20.36
C ILE A 45 -4.02 12.00 20.87
N SER A 46 -4.20 11.78 22.18
CA SER A 46 -3.87 10.53 22.87
C SER A 46 -4.86 10.23 24.00
N GLY A 47 -4.70 9.11 24.70
CA GLY A 47 -5.58 8.67 25.78
C GLY A 47 -7.03 8.36 25.34
N ASP A 48 -7.20 7.76 24.16
CA ASP A 48 -8.50 7.53 23.52
C ASP A 48 -9.26 8.83 23.15
N ALA A 49 -8.56 9.97 23.11
CA ALA A 49 -9.14 11.24 22.69
C ALA A 49 -9.65 11.18 21.25
N VAL A 50 -10.77 11.87 21.02
CA VAL A 50 -11.36 12.09 19.70
C VAL A 50 -11.47 13.59 19.46
N VAL A 51 -10.82 14.07 18.41
CA VAL A 51 -10.88 15.46 17.95
C VAL A 51 -11.58 15.49 16.60
N THR A 52 -12.43 16.49 16.38
CA THR A 52 -13.15 16.68 15.12
C THR A 52 -13.03 18.12 14.64
N ILE A 53 -12.58 18.29 13.40
CA ILE A 53 -12.61 19.54 12.64
C ILE A 53 -13.74 19.39 11.63
N SER A 54 -14.80 20.19 11.74
CA SER A 54 -16.01 20.03 10.92
C SER A 54 -16.51 21.37 10.42
N GLY A 55 -16.49 21.58 9.10
CA GLY A 55 -16.94 22.83 8.46
C GLY A 55 -16.17 24.07 8.91
N THR A 56 -14.98 23.89 9.48
CA THR A 56 -14.11 24.93 10.01
C THR A 56 -12.66 24.68 9.59
N GLU A 57 -11.84 25.72 9.69
CA GLU A 57 -10.41 25.65 9.46
C GLU A 57 -9.65 25.59 10.80
N ALA A 58 -8.65 24.72 10.86
CA ALA A 58 -7.69 24.62 11.94
C ALA A 58 -6.26 24.57 11.39
N THR A 59 -5.31 24.97 12.22
CA THR A 59 -3.89 24.96 11.87
C THR A 59 -3.09 24.25 12.95
N THR A 60 -1.91 23.75 12.62
CA THR A 60 -0.91 23.35 13.63
C THR A 60 0.33 24.21 13.45
N THR A 61 0.98 24.57 14.56
CA THR A 61 2.27 25.26 14.58
C THR A 61 3.42 24.34 14.95
N GLY A 62 3.11 23.07 15.28
CA GLY A 62 4.07 22.01 15.55
C GLY A 62 3.74 20.70 14.85
N ASP A 63 4.55 19.67 15.13
CA ASP A 63 4.27 18.29 14.77
C ASP A 63 2.92 17.86 15.35
N LEU A 64 2.12 17.17 14.54
CA LEU A 64 0.85 16.60 14.95
C LEU A 64 1.01 15.09 15.17
N THR A 65 0.74 14.65 16.39
CA THR A 65 0.73 13.23 16.73
C THR A 65 -0.68 12.75 17.03
N ILE A 66 -1.09 11.63 16.43
CA ILE A 66 -2.39 11.00 16.64
C ILE A 66 -2.14 9.59 17.17
N GLY A 67 -2.66 9.28 18.35
CA GLY A 67 -2.44 8.01 19.05
C GLY A 67 -1.02 7.85 19.60
N GLY A 68 -0.45 8.88 20.24
CA GLY A 68 0.87 8.76 20.87
C GLY A 68 0.84 7.89 22.13
N GLY A 69 1.42 6.67 22.08
CA GLY A 69 1.51 5.72 23.21
C GLY A 69 0.18 5.09 23.64
N SER A 70 -0.90 5.35 22.90
CA SER A 70 -2.28 4.94 23.18
C SER A 70 -3.12 5.00 21.91
N THR A 71 -4.45 4.91 22.02
CA THR A 71 -5.35 5.30 20.93
C THR A 71 -5.49 6.83 20.87
N GLY A 72 -5.74 7.35 19.68
CA GLY A 72 -6.20 8.71 19.46
C GLY A 72 -6.82 8.83 18.06
N THR A 73 -7.87 9.64 17.93
CA THR A 73 -8.63 9.78 16.70
C THR A 73 -8.75 11.26 16.32
N LEU A 74 -8.45 11.57 15.07
CA LEU A 74 -8.74 12.86 14.46
C LEU A 74 -9.68 12.67 13.27
N ASN A 75 -10.79 13.41 13.26
CA ASN A 75 -11.72 13.45 12.14
C ASN A 75 -11.70 14.84 11.49
N ILE A 76 -11.63 14.90 10.17
CA ILE A 76 -11.77 16.12 9.37
C ILE A 76 -12.97 15.90 8.45
N THR A 77 -14.05 16.64 8.66
CA THR A 77 -15.33 16.37 7.99
C THR A 77 -16.08 17.60 7.51
N ASN A 78 -17.10 17.43 6.68
CA ASN A 78 -18.06 18.48 6.29
C ASN A 78 -17.41 19.77 5.77
N GLY A 79 -16.39 19.66 4.93
CA GLY A 79 -15.60 20.77 4.41
C GLY A 79 -14.57 21.33 5.38
N GLY A 80 -14.29 20.64 6.49
CA GLY A 80 -13.25 21.02 7.44
C GLY A 80 -11.87 20.98 6.80
N VAL A 81 -10.98 21.89 7.22
CA VAL A 81 -9.63 22.03 6.69
C VAL A 81 -8.63 22.00 7.84
N LEU A 82 -7.60 21.17 7.72
CA LEU A 82 -6.43 21.19 8.59
C LEU A 82 -5.18 21.57 7.79
N SER A 83 -4.51 22.64 8.18
CA SER A 83 -3.23 23.04 7.62
C SER A 83 -2.10 22.84 8.62
N ILE A 84 -1.08 22.08 8.24
CA ILE A 84 0.12 21.88 9.05
C ILE A 84 1.19 22.87 8.58
N ALA A 85 1.69 23.69 9.50
CA ALA A 85 2.71 24.70 9.21
C ALA A 85 4.02 24.07 8.70
N GLU A 86 4.87 24.92 8.11
CA GLU A 86 6.09 24.47 7.42
C GLU A 86 7.00 23.58 8.27
N SER A 87 7.59 22.56 7.62
CA SER A 87 8.55 21.62 8.22
C SER A 87 8.02 20.71 9.34
N HIS A 88 6.72 20.71 9.63
CA HIS A 88 6.14 19.85 10.66
C HIS A 88 5.53 18.56 10.10
N ASN A 89 5.75 17.48 10.84
CA ASN A 89 5.30 16.15 10.44
C ASN A 89 3.93 15.82 11.04
N ILE A 90 3.23 14.94 10.34
CA ILE A 90 2.05 14.25 10.87
C ILE A 90 2.46 12.83 11.19
N VAL A 91 2.15 12.38 12.41
CA VAL A 91 2.44 11.01 12.84
C VAL A 91 1.15 10.36 13.34
N VAL A 92 0.70 9.35 12.60
CA VAL A 92 -0.50 8.57 12.91
C VAL A 92 -0.06 7.22 13.48
N GLY A 93 -0.19 7.07 14.80
CA GLY A 93 0.25 5.92 15.55
C GLY A 93 1.76 5.97 15.82
N ILE A 94 2.13 6.44 17.01
CA ILE A 94 3.52 6.44 17.48
C ILE A 94 3.66 5.90 18.90
N GLY A 95 4.62 4.98 19.08
CA GLY A 95 4.90 4.32 20.35
C GLY A 95 4.49 2.84 20.38
N THR A 96 4.91 2.13 21.42
CA THR A 96 4.57 0.72 21.55
C THR A 96 3.09 0.56 21.88
N GLY A 97 2.33 -0.18 21.06
CA GLY A 97 0.91 -0.41 21.26
C GLY A 97 0.02 0.79 20.92
N SER A 98 0.56 1.81 20.25
CA SER A 98 -0.24 2.94 19.78
C SER A 98 -1.19 2.56 18.66
N ASN A 99 -2.33 3.23 18.63
CA ASN A 99 -3.31 3.13 17.55
C ASN A 99 -3.81 4.52 17.15
N GLY A 100 -3.14 5.14 16.17
CA GLY A 100 -3.57 6.42 15.63
C GLY A 100 -4.59 6.23 14.52
N ILE A 101 -5.67 7.01 14.54
CA ILE A 101 -6.72 6.98 13.53
C ILE A 101 -6.94 8.40 12.99
N LEU A 102 -6.72 8.59 11.70
CA LEU A 102 -6.99 9.83 11.00
C LEU A 102 -8.04 9.58 9.92
N ASN A 103 -9.23 10.16 10.09
CA ASN A 103 -10.31 10.07 9.12
C ASN A 103 -10.54 11.43 8.47
N ILE A 104 -10.60 11.44 7.15
CA ILE A 104 -10.83 12.65 6.35
C ILE A 104 -11.98 12.32 5.41
N ASP A 105 -13.14 12.91 5.68
CA ASP A 105 -14.40 12.55 5.05
C ASP A 105 -15.14 13.80 4.56
N ASN A 106 -15.14 14.04 3.25
CA ASN A 106 -15.46 15.33 2.66
C ASN A 106 -14.69 16.47 3.36
N GLY A 107 -13.37 16.33 3.53
CA GLY A 107 -12.50 17.28 4.22
C GLY A 107 -11.19 17.55 3.48
N THR A 108 -10.35 18.42 4.03
CA THR A 108 -9.02 18.73 3.47
C THR A 108 -7.93 18.70 4.55
N LEU A 109 -6.81 18.06 4.22
CA LEU A 109 -5.57 18.10 5.00
C LEU A 109 -4.43 18.54 4.08
N GLN A 110 -3.66 19.54 4.50
CA GLN A 110 -2.52 20.03 3.73
C GLN A 110 -1.30 20.28 4.61
N THR A 111 -0.11 19.93 4.12
CA THR A 111 1.19 20.28 4.73
C THR A 111 2.00 21.15 3.78
N THR A 112 2.81 22.06 4.33
CA THR A 112 3.78 22.86 3.56
C THR A 112 5.22 22.46 3.91
N GLY A 113 5.59 21.22 3.62
CA GLY A 113 6.98 20.73 3.66
C GLY A 113 7.19 19.42 4.41
N GLY A 114 6.50 19.21 5.53
CA GLY A 114 6.75 18.03 6.38
C GLY A 114 6.19 16.72 5.85
N ASN A 115 6.63 15.62 6.46
CA ASN A 115 6.26 14.27 6.09
C ASN A 115 5.00 13.80 6.84
N MET A 116 4.35 12.78 6.30
CA MET A 116 3.36 11.99 7.03
C MET A 116 3.90 10.58 7.28
N HIS A 117 3.76 10.13 8.51
CA HIS A 117 4.04 8.75 8.90
C HIS A 117 2.75 8.06 9.37
N VAL A 118 2.46 6.89 8.83
CA VAL A 118 1.30 6.07 9.22
C VAL A 118 1.83 4.75 9.75
N GLY A 119 1.73 4.56 11.07
CA GLY A 119 2.35 3.45 11.79
C GLY A 119 3.86 3.65 11.95
N TYR A 120 4.28 4.41 12.97
CA TYR A 120 5.68 4.83 13.16
C TYR A 120 6.21 4.43 14.54
N THR A 121 7.23 3.56 14.64
CA THR A 121 8.15 3.33 15.79
C THR A 121 8.65 1.87 15.86
N THR A 122 9.46 1.54 16.86
CA THR A 122 10.20 0.28 16.98
C THR A 122 9.36 -0.99 17.18
N ARG A 123 8.16 -0.96 17.79
CA ARG A 123 7.33 -2.18 18.01
C ARG A 123 5.82 -1.92 18.04
N ASN A 124 5.05 -2.72 17.29
CA ASN A 124 3.58 -2.84 17.42
C ASN A 124 2.81 -1.50 17.36
N SER A 125 3.22 -0.59 16.50
CA SER A 125 2.47 0.66 16.26
C SER A 125 1.56 0.52 15.06
N MET A 126 0.33 0.98 15.21
CA MET A 126 -0.71 0.96 14.19
C MET A 126 -1.12 2.39 13.85
N GLY A 127 -1.04 2.74 12.57
CA GLY A 127 -1.61 3.96 12.02
C GLY A 127 -2.66 3.62 10.97
N THR A 128 -3.79 4.31 11.03
CA THR A 128 -4.85 4.21 10.02
C THR A 128 -5.16 5.59 9.48
N LEU A 129 -5.08 5.76 8.17
CA LEU A 129 -5.50 6.95 7.44
C LEU A 129 -6.62 6.56 6.47
N THR A 130 -7.78 7.17 6.62
CA THR A 130 -8.94 6.95 5.74
C THR A 130 -9.29 8.26 5.06
N ILE A 131 -9.34 8.26 3.72
CA ILE A 131 -9.66 9.44 2.90
C ILE A 131 -10.86 9.10 2.01
N THR A 132 -12.01 9.74 2.26
CA THR A 132 -13.30 9.39 1.63
C THR A 132 -14.11 10.60 1.17
N ASN A 133 -15.08 10.33 0.29
CA ASN A 133 -16.16 11.25 -0.09
C ASN A 133 -15.69 12.62 -0.61
N GLY A 134 -14.81 12.62 -1.61
CA GLY A 134 -14.31 13.83 -2.26
C GLY A 134 -13.25 14.57 -1.46
N SER A 135 -12.62 13.92 -0.48
CA SER A 135 -11.58 14.52 0.34
C SER A 135 -10.28 14.74 -0.43
N MET A 136 -9.49 15.69 0.05
CA MET A 136 -8.17 16.00 -0.48
C MET A 136 -7.12 15.98 0.63
N VAL A 137 -6.07 15.20 0.45
CA VAL A 137 -4.88 15.20 1.31
C VAL A 137 -3.67 15.56 0.46
N ALA A 138 -3.02 16.67 0.79
CA ALA A 138 -1.80 17.11 0.12
C ALA A 138 -0.65 17.13 1.12
N ILE A 139 0.30 16.21 0.97
CA ILE A 139 1.50 16.15 1.79
C ILE A 139 2.66 16.59 0.90
N ASP A 140 3.29 17.71 1.19
CA ASP A 140 4.42 18.20 0.37
C ASP A 140 5.66 17.30 0.52
N GLY A 141 5.89 16.76 1.72
CA GLY A 141 6.94 15.79 1.98
C GLY A 141 6.62 14.37 1.52
N ALA A 142 7.26 13.40 2.16
CA ALA A 142 7.03 11.98 1.93
C ALA A 142 5.86 11.45 2.76
N VAL A 143 5.20 10.42 2.25
CA VAL A 143 4.27 9.57 3.02
C VAL A 143 4.95 8.22 3.25
N ILE A 144 5.07 7.83 4.52
CA ILE A 144 5.77 6.60 4.91
C ILE A 144 4.82 5.71 5.70
N LEU A 145 4.62 4.48 5.20
CA LEU A 145 3.81 3.45 5.83
C LEU A 145 4.73 2.48 6.57
N GLY A 146 4.46 2.30 7.87
CA GLY A 146 5.12 1.31 8.72
C GLY A 146 6.62 1.53 8.87
N ARG A 147 7.08 2.15 9.96
CA ARG A 147 8.52 2.30 10.25
C ARG A 147 8.90 1.67 11.58
N GLY A 148 9.40 0.42 11.53
CA GLY A 148 9.98 -0.34 12.63
C GLY A 148 9.39 -1.75 12.76
N GLY A 149 9.78 -2.52 13.78
CA GLY A 149 9.36 -3.92 13.89
C GLY A 149 7.86 -4.07 14.16
N ASN A 150 7.17 -4.94 13.42
CA ASN A 150 5.72 -5.20 13.58
C ASN A 150 4.85 -3.94 13.53
N THR A 151 5.25 -2.89 12.80
CA THR A 151 4.38 -1.74 12.56
C THR A 151 3.35 -2.04 11.48
N ARG A 152 2.25 -1.30 11.45
CA ARG A 152 1.28 -1.33 10.37
C ARG A 152 0.83 0.09 10.05
N GLY A 153 1.12 0.52 8.83
CA GLY A 153 0.44 1.64 8.20
C GLY A 153 -0.66 1.15 7.28
N THR A 154 -1.89 1.55 7.53
CA THR A 154 -3.03 1.28 6.65
C THR A 154 -3.55 2.60 6.10
N VAL A 155 -3.60 2.70 4.78
CA VAL A 155 -4.17 3.85 4.07
C VAL A 155 -5.29 3.38 3.16
N THR A 156 -6.41 4.09 3.18
CA THR A 156 -7.51 3.88 2.24
C THR A 156 -7.85 5.20 1.56
N VAL A 157 -7.94 5.18 0.23
CA VAL A 157 -8.34 6.31 -0.60
C VAL A 157 -9.51 5.88 -1.47
N SER A 158 -10.72 6.33 -1.12
CA SER A 158 -11.94 6.02 -1.85
C SER A 158 -12.62 7.30 -2.31
N ASN A 159 -12.87 7.44 -3.62
CA ASN A 159 -13.47 8.62 -4.23
C ASN A 159 -12.83 9.94 -3.74
N SER A 160 -11.50 9.96 -3.61
CA SER A 160 -10.75 11.05 -2.97
C SER A 160 -9.32 11.12 -3.51
N THR A 161 -8.56 12.14 -3.12
CA THR A 161 -7.17 12.33 -3.57
C THR A 161 -6.18 12.33 -2.41
N LEU A 162 -5.10 11.55 -2.53
CA LEU A 162 -3.87 11.68 -1.76
C LEU A 162 -2.74 12.11 -2.71
N GLN A 163 -2.28 13.34 -2.56
CA GLN A 163 -1.14 13.89 -3.28
C GLN A 163 0.09 13.92 -2.36
N VAL A 164 1.18 13.33 -2.83
CA VAL A 164 2.47 13.28 -2.15
C VAL A 164 3.51 14.01 -2.99
N GLY A 165 4.05 15.12 -2.47
CA GLY A 165 5.02 15.96 -3.17
C GLY A 165 6.38 15.27 -3.35
N ALA A 166 6.72 14.35 -2.43
CA ALA A 166 7.92 13.51 -2.54
C ALA A 166 7.56 12.03 -2.76
N ASN A 167 8.09 11.13 -1.92
CA ASN A 167 7.96 9.69 -2.11
C ASN A 167 6.81 9.12 -1.25
N LEU A 168 6.04 8.23 -1.84
CA LEU A 168 5.17 7.31 -1.11
C LEU A 168 5.94 6.01 -0.89
N SER A 169 6.21 5.64 0.34
CA SER A 169 7.00 4.45 0.64
C SER A 169 6.38 3.56 1.71
N SER A 170 6.52 2.26 1.52
CA SER A 170 6.23 1.25 2.54
C SER A 170 7.53 0.67 3.05
N TRP A 171 7.76 0.72 4.37
CA TRP A 171 8.98 0.18 4.96
C TRP A 171 8.71 -1.17 5.62
N VAL A 172 8.78 -1.24 6.95
CA VAL A 172 8.72 -2.50 7.69
C VAL A 172 7.34 -2.75 8.28
N GLY A 173 6.99 -4.03 8.35
CA GLY A 173 5.74 -4.50 8.91
C GLY A 173 4.70 -4.83 7.85
N ALA A 174 3.43 -4.84 8.24
CA ALA A 174 2.32 -5.29 7.38
C ALA A 174 1.53 -4.07 6.88
N ASN A 175 2.01 -3.43 5.83
CA ASN A 175 1.48 -2.15 5.35
C ASN A 175 0.50 -2.35 4.20
N THR A 176 -0.57 -1.57 4.21
CA THR A 176 -1.61 -1.62 3.18
C THR A 176 -1.93 -0.24 2.63
N LEU A 177 -2.13 -0.18 1.32
CA LEU A 177 -2.73 0.96 0.62
C LEU A 177 -3.84 0.43 -0.27
N ASP A 178 -5.06 0.86 -0.04
CA ASP A 178 -6.22 0.49 -0.85
C ASP A 178 -6.76 1.72 -1.57
N ILE A 179 -6.91 1.63 -2.90
CA ILE A 179 -7.43 2.69 -3.77
C ILE A 179 -8.67 2.16 -4.48
N THR A 180 -9.82 2.77 -4.19
CA THR A 180 -11.13 2.32 -4.69
C THR A 180 -11.99 3.49 -5.14
N ASP A 181 -13.10 3.19 -5.83
CA ASP A 181 -14.19 4.12 -6.13
C ASP A 181 -13.73 5.43 -6.79
N GLY A 182 -12.78 5.34 -7.73
CA GLY A 182 -12.21 6.50 -8.42
C GLY A 182 -11.18 7.28 -7.59
N GLY A 183 -10.69 6.73 -6.48
CA GLY A 183 -9.63 7.32 -5.68
C GLY A 183 -8.33 7.53 -6.48
N LEU A 184 -7.60 8.60 -6.17
CA LEU A 184 -6.33 8.95 -6.79
C LEU A 184 -5.24 9.05 -5.72
N VAL A 185 -4.14 8.34 -5.95
CA VAL A 185 -2.90 8.51 -5.19
C VAL A 185 -1.81 8.92 -6.16
N SER A 186 -1.19 10.08 -5.94
CA SER A 186 -0.06 10.55 -6.74
C SER A 186 1.17 10.80 -5.88
N ALA A 187 2.33 10.39 -6.38
CA ALA A 187 3.62 10.61 -5.74
C ALA A 187 4.73 10.86 -6.78
N ASN A 188 5.85 11.44 -6.37
CA ASN A 188 7.02 11.49 -7.24
C ASN A 188 7.57 10.07 -7.48
N THR A 189 7.69 9.27 -6.43
CA THR A 189 8.12 7.86 -6.50
C THR A 189 7.24 7.03 -5.58
N VAL A 190 6.86 5.84 -6.05
CA VAL A 190 6.19 4.83 -5.23
C VAL A 190 7.18 3.70 -4.95
N ASP A 191 7.49 3.50 -3.68
CA ASP A 191 8.47 2.52 -3.24
C ASP A 191 7.85 1.53 -2.25
N MET A 192 7.54 0.33 -2.74
CA MET A 192 7.06 -0.78 -1.92
C MET A 192 8.22 -1.69 -1.46
N ALA A 193 9.47 -1.29 -1.62
CA ALA A 193 10.67 -2.08 -1.30
C ALA A 193 11.18 -1.85 0.13
N GLY A 194 10.95 -0.66 0.70
CA GLY A 194 11.35 -0.27 2.04
C GLY A 194 12.86 -0.19 2.28
N SER A 195 13.29 0.69 3.18
CA SER A 195 14.70 0.77 3.60
C SER A 195 15.11 -0.44 4.44
N ILE A 196 16.21 -1.06 4.02
CA ILE A 196 16.79 -2.36 4.37
C ILE A 196 17.30 -2.55 5.81
N ASN A 197 17.08 -1.59 6.70
CA ASN A 197 17.86 -1.48 7.95
C ASN A 197 17.07 -1.82 9.23
N SER A 198 15.97 -2.57 9.12
CA SER A 198 15.21 -2.98 10.31
C SER A 198 15.03 -4.49 10.35
N ASP A 199 15.36 -5.07 11.50
CA ASP A 199 15.17 -6.48 11.81
C ASP A 199 13.66 -6.81 11.77
N GLY A 200 13.18 -7.40 10.68
CA GLY A 200 11.77 -7.81 10.56
C GLY A 200 11.38 -8.31 9.18
N SER A 201 10.44 -9.27 9.16
CA SER A 201 9.70 -9.63 7.94
C SER A 201 8.73 -8.49 7.61
N SER A 202 8.61 -8.16 6.33
CA SER A 202 7.74 -7.06 5.87
C SER A 202 6.86 -7.55 4.74
N VAL A 203 5.59 -7.15 4.80
CA VAL A 203 4.58 -7.42 3.77
C VAL A 203 3.94 -6.09 3.41
N SER A 204 4.10 -5.68 2.15
CA SER A 204 3.46 -4.47 1.61
C SER A 204 2.44 -4.87 0.57
N ILE A 205 1.18 -4.50 0.75
CA ILE A 205 0.12 -4.80 -0.20
C ILE A 205 -0.51 -3.49 -0.64
N PHE A 206 -0.29 -3.11 -1.89
CA PHE A 206 -0.96 -1.97 -2.49
C PHE A 206 -2.01 -2.52 -3.46
N THR A 207 -3.25 -2.10 -3.30
CA THR A 207 -4.40 -2.58 -4.06
C THR A 207 -5.06 -1.42 -4.78
N VAL A 208 -5.13 -1.50 -6.10
CA VAL A 208 -5.80 -0.51 -6.96
C VAL A 208 -6.99 -1.19 -7.62
N THR A 209 -8.18 -1.09 -7.02
CA THR A 209 -9.36 -1.85 -7.47
C THR A 209 -10.10 -1.14 -8.61
N SER A 210 -10.40 0.14 -8.40
CA SER A 210 -11.18 1.00 -9.31
C SER A 210 -10.73 2.46 -9.20
N GLY A 211 -9.44 2.68 -8.97
CA GLY A 211 -8.84 3.99 -8.84
C GLY A 211 -7.50 4.09 -9.56
N THR A 212 -6.69 5.07 -9.19
CA THR A 212 -5.42 5.34 -9.86
C THR A 212 -4.27 5.50 -8.86
N LEU A 213 -3.18 4.76 -9.10
CA LEU A 213 -1.88 4.99 -8.47
C LEU A 213 -0.93 5.57 -9.52
N GLN A 214 -0.50 6.81 -9.32
CA GLN A 214 0.36 7.53 -10.25
C GLN A 214 1.73 7.83 -9.62
N SER A 215 2.79 7.51 -10.35
CA SER A 215 4.14 7.97 -10.07
C SER A 215 4.65 8.86 -11.19
N ALA A 216 5.11 10.07 -10.84
CA ALA A 216 5.79 10.97 -11.77
C ALA A 216 7.22 10.52 -12.14
N SER A 217 7.69 9.39 -11.60
CA SER A 217 8.98 8.81 -11.88
C SER A 217 8.86 7.29 -11.92
N THR A 218 9.20 6.59 -10.85
CA THR A 218 9.29 5.13 -10.82
C THR A 218 8.36 4.51 -9.80
N ILE A 219 7.90 3.30 -10.12
CA ILE A 219 7.28 2.39 -9.16
C ILE A 219 8.25 1.23 -8.91
N VAL A 220 8.53 0.94 -7.64
CA VAL A 220 9.40 -0.16 -7.22
C VAL A 220 8.64 -1.12 -6.33
N ILE A 221 8.67 -2.41 -6.68
CA ILE A 221 7.90 -3.46 -6.03
C ILE A 221 8.87 -4.54 -5.55
N GLY A 222 8.95 -4.72 -4.24
CA GLY A 222 9.80 -5.72 -3.60
C GLY A 222 11.17 -5.17 -3.24
N GLY A 223 11.77 -5.75 -2.21
CA GLY A 223 13.07 -5.35 -1.68
C GLY A 223 14.25 -5.75 -2.58
N ILE A 224 15.31 -4.94 -2.59
CA ILE A 224 16.61 -5.31 -3.21
C ILE A 224 17.49 -6.18 -2.27
N SER A 225 16.93 -6.66 -1.16
CA SER A 225 17.67 -7.28 -0.06
C SER A 225 17.38 -8.76 0.11
N THR A 226 18.31 -9.45 0.76
CA THR A 226 18.22 -10.86 1.14
C THR A 226 17.25 -11.14 2.30
N THR A 227 16.72 -10.09 2.96
CA THR A 227 15.75 -10.22 4.05
C THR A 227 14.31 -10.18 3.51
N ALA A 228 13.43 -11.03 4.04
CA ALA A 228 12.05 -11.30 3.59
C ALA A 228 11.13 -10.06 3.54
N HIS A 229 11.24 -9.26 2.48
CA HIS A 229 10.29 -8.21 2.16
C HIS A 229 9.48 -8.66 0.95
N VAL A 230 8.23 -9.02 1.20
CA VAL A 230 7.27 -9.39 0.16
C VAL A 230 6.43 -8.16 -0.16
N ALA A 231 6.42 -7.75 -1.42
CA ALA A 231 5.58 -6.66 -1.87
C ALA A 231 4.65 -7.15 -2.97
N THR A 232 3.36 -6.89 -2.83
CA THR A 232 2.36 -7.21 -3.84
C THR A 232 1.62 -5.95 -4.25
N LEU A 233 1.69 -5.61 -5.52
CA LEU A 233 0.82 -4.65 -6.17
C LEU A 233 -0.32 -5.39 -6.85
N ASN A 234 -1.52 -5.28 -6.30
CA ASN A 234 -2.74 -5.81 -6.89
C ASN A 234 -3.38 -4.73 -7.78
N ILE A 235 -3.68 -5.09 -9.02
CA ILE A 235 -4.37 -4.22 -9.98
C ILE A 235 -5.69 -4.91 -10.34
N GLY A 236 -6.78 -4.36 -9.82
CA GLY A 236 -8.14 -4.79 -10.11
C GLY A 236 -8.54 -4.47 -11.55
N LYS A 237 -9.66 -5.02 -12.00
CA LYS A 237 -10.13 -4.90 -13.39
C LYS A 237 -10.43 -3.46 -13.86
N GLU A 238 -10.58 -2.53 -12.94
CA GLU A 238 -10.78 -1.09 -13.22
C GLU A 238 -9.63 -0.24 -12.65
N GLY A 239 -8.57 -0.89 -12.15
CA GLY A 239 -7.42 -0.23 -11.57
C GLY A 239 -6.46 0.28 -12.63
N LEU A 240 -5.98 1.51 -12.45
CA LEU A 240 -4.94 2.10 -13.27
C LEU A 240 -3.68 2.36 -12.43
N VAL A 241 -2.55 1.89 -12.92
CA VAL A 241 -1.23 2.21 -12.34
C VAL A 241 -0.39 2.87 -13.42
N THR A 242 0.17 4.03 -13.13
CA THR A 242 1.02 4.76 -14.07
C THR A 242 2.38 5.09 -13.47
N ALA A 243 3.44 4.94 -14.27
CA ALA A 243 4.79 5.37 -13.95
C ALA A 243 5.39 6.10 -15.15
N ASP A 244 5.72 7.39 -15.01
CA ASP A 244 6.26 8.17 -16.14
C ASP A 244 7.56 7.59 -16.71
N THR A 245 8.32 6.85 -15.90
CA THR A 245 9.56 6.18 -16.32
C THR A 245 9.41 4.66 -16.22
N THR A 246 9.86 4.06 -15.13
CA THR A 246 10.00 2.61 -15.03
C THR A 246 9.19 2.05 -13.87
N ALA A 247 8.47 0.97 -14.13
CA ALA A 247 8.00 0.05 -13.11
C ALA A 247 9.05 -1.06 -12.91
N THR A 248 9.44 -1.36 -11.68
CA THR A 248 10.43 -2.39 -11.36
C THR A 248 9.85 -3.41 -10.40
N ILE A 249 9.94 -4.69 -10.76
CA ILE A 249 9.64 -5.83 -9.89
C ILE A 249 10.96 -6.45 -9.46
N ASN A 250 11.34 -6.24 -8.21
CA ASN A 250 12.53 -6.84 -7.61
C ASN A 250 12.24 -8.29 -7.16
N ASN A 251 13.28 -8.94 -6.62
CA ASN A 251 13.11 -10.21 -5.92
C ASN A 251 12.03 -10.08 -4.83
N GLN A 252 11.14 -11.08 -4.72
CA GLN A 252 10.00 -11.10 -3.79
C GLN A 252 8.94 -10.00 -4.05
N GLY A 253 9.09 -9.24 -5.14
CA GLY A 253 8.04 -8.37 -5.66
C GLY A 253 7.04 -9.17 -6.51
N ARG A 254 5.77 -8.78 -6.44
CA ARG A 254 4.70 -9.34 -7.25
C ARG A 254 3.82 -8.21 -7.78
N ILE A 255 3.51 -8.25 -9.07
CA ILE A 255 2.33 -7.59 -9.63
C ILE A 255 1.27 -8.67 -9.84
N GLU A 256 0.04 -8.43 -9.41
CA GLU A 256 -1.09 -9.33 -9.64
C GLU A 256 -2.22 -8.59 -10.33
N PHE A 257 -2.62 -9.08 -11.50
CA PHE A 257 -3.76 -8.57 -12.26
C PHE A 257 -4.99 -9.43 -12.01
N THR A 258 -6.10 -8.77 -11.69
CA THR A 258 -7.43 -9.41 -11.67
C THR A 258 -8.11 -9.22 -13.02
N LEU A 259 -8.37 -10.33 -13.71
CA LEU A 259 -9.01 -10.34 -15.03
C LEU A 259 -10.53 -10.49 -14.88
N GLY A 260 -11.29 -9.60 -15.52
CA GLY A 260 -12.74 -9.69 -15.64
C GLY A 260 -13.18 -10.37 -16.94
N ALA A 261 -14.29 -9.90 -17.51
CA ALA A 261 -14.69 -10.26 -18.88
C ALA A 261 -13.59 -9.87 -19.90
N SER A 262 -13.65 -10.37 -21.14
CA SER A 262 -12.66 -10.00 -22.17
C SER A 262 -12.59 -8.48 -22.32
N GLY A 263 -11.38 -7.92 -22.23
CA GLY A 263 -11.12 -6.47 -22.24
C GLY A 263 -11.39 -5.72 -20.94
N ASP A 264 -11.93 -6.38 -19.90
CA ASP A 264 -12.12 -5.81 -18.56
C ASP A 264 -10.92 -6.20 -17.69
N ASN A 265 -9.93 -5.30 -17.62
CA ASN A 265 -8.71 -5.53 -16.85
C ASN A 265 -8.11 -4.21 -16.35
N GLY A 266 -7.35 -4.34 -15.28
CA GLY A 266 -6.48 -3.27 -14.82
C GLY A 266 -5.31 -3.07 -15.77
N LEU A 267 -4.75 -1.87 -15.76
CA LEU A 267 -3.67 -1.47 -16.66
C LEU A 267 -2.48 -0.94 -15.86
N LEU A 268 -1.28 -1.38 -16.26
CA LEU A 268 -0.03 -0.75 -15.90
C LEU A 268 0.53 0.00 -17.12
N GLU A 269 0.58 1.33 -17.02
CA GLU A 269 1.21 2.21 -18.00
C GLU A 269 2.60 2.62 -17.51
N ALA A 270 3.63 2.38 -18.31
CA ALA A 270 4.97 2.84 -17.99
C ALA A 270 5.82 3.05 -19.25
N ALA A 271 6.90 3.83 -19.17
CA ALA A 271 7.86 3.85 -20.27
C ALA A 271 8.54 2.48 -20.44
N SER A 272 8.84 1.80 -19.33
CA SER A 272 9.36 0.43 -19.31
C SER A 272 8.94 -0.35 -18.06
N LEU A 273 8.92 -1.68 -18.18
CA LEU A 273 8.83 -2.61 -17.06
C LEU A 273 10.15 -3.36 -16.91
N THR A 274 10.72 -3.38 -15.71
CA THR A 274 11.91 -4.17 -15.37
C THR A 274 11.54 -5.29 -14.42
N ILE A 275 11.88 -6.53 -14.76
CA ILE A 275 11.66 -7.70 -13.89
C ILE A 275 13.01 -8.31 -13.52
N VAL A 276 13.37 -8.21 -12.24
CA VAL A 276 14.56 -8.82 -11.66
C VAL A 276 14.26 -10.28 -11.29
N SER A 277 15.28 -11.14 -11.28
CA SER A 277 15.13 -12.55 -10.87
C SER A 277 14.41 -12.67 -9.52
N GLY A 278 13.35 -13.49 -9.48
CA GLY A 278 12.49 -13.68 -8.31
C GLY A 278 11.29 -12.74 -8.22
N GLY A 279 11.18 -11.75 -9.12
CA GLY A 279 9.95 -10.97 -9.33
C GLY A 279 8.88 -11.78 -10.06
N VAL A 280 7.61 -11.55 -9.73
CA VAL A 280 6.48 -12.31 -10.27
C VAL A 280 5.44 -11.39 -10.91
N VAL A 281 4.94 -11.79 -12.08
CA VAL A 281 3.70 -11.27 -12.66
C VAL A 281 2.65 -12.37 -12.55
N SER A 282 1.58 -12.09 -11.83
CA SER A 282 0.51 -13.04 -11.50
C SER A 282 -0.79 -12.59 -12.15
N PHE A 283 -1.61 -13.56 -12.56
CA PHE A 283 -2.95 -13.32 -13.05
C PHE A 283 -3.93 -14.15 -12.23
N VAL A 284 -5.07 -13.57 -11.91
CA VAL A 284 -6.16 -14.23 -11.20
C VAL A 284 -7.48 -13.93 -11.90
N GLY A 285 -8.38 -14.92 -11.94
CA GLY A 285 -9.74 -14.71 -12.45
C GLY A 285 -10.57 -13.95 -11.42
N GLY A 286 -11.14 -12.83 -11.83
CA GLY A 286 -12.08 -12.03 -11.04
C GLY A 286 -13.53 -12.25 -11.46
N ASP A 287 -14.40 -11.38 -10.94
CA ASP A 287 -15.81 -11.40 -11.28
C ASP A 287 -16.02 -11.15 -12.78
N GLY A 288 -16.82 -12.02 -13.42
CA GLY A 288 -17.10 -11.94 -14.86
C GLY A 288 -16.07 -12.60 -15.76
N PHE A 289 -14.99 -13.17 -15.21
CA PHE A 289 -14.05 -13.95 -16.00
C PHE A 289 -14.71 -15.19 -16.62
N VAL A 290 -14.51 -15.36 -17.93
CA VAL A 290 -14.95 -16.54 -18.69
C VAL A 290 -13.80 -16.97 -19.60
N ALA A 291 -13.40 -18.23 -19.51
CA ALA A 291 -12.42 -18.80 -20.42
C ALA A 291 -13.09 -19.09 -21.78
N GLU A 292 -12.72 -18.32 -22.79
CA GLU A 292 -13.24 -18.41 -24.16
C GLU A 292 -12.12 -18.20 -25.17
N ASP A 293 -12.19 -18.89 -26.31
CA ASP A 293 -11.25 -18.71 -27.42
C ASP A 293 -11.24 -17.25 -27.90
N GLY A 294 -10.06 -16.64 -27.98
CA GLY A 294 -9.90 -15.25 -28.40
C GLY A 294 -10.21 -14.21 -27.32
N ALA A 295 -10.60 -14.61 -26.10
CA ALA A 295 -10.65 -13.69 -24.97
C ALA A 295 -9.26 -13.08 -24.74
N SER A 296 -9.20 -11.77 -24.56
CA SER A 296 -7.93 -11.03 -24.43
C SER A 296 -8.04 -9.82 -23.50
N TRP A 297 -6.89 -9.47 -22.91
CA TRP A 297 -6.74 -8.38 -21.93
C TRP A 297 -5.45 -7.62 -22.19
N GLN A 298 -5.53 -6.28 -22.24
CA GLN A 298 -4.36 -5.41 -22.39
C GLN A 298 -3.89 -4.96 -21.01
N VAL A 299 -2.97 -5.70 -20.40
CA VAL A 299 -2.55 -5.49 -19.00
C VAL A 299 -1.34 -4.57 -18.88
N PHE A 300 -0.63 -4.34 -19.98
CA PHE A 300 0.45 -3.38 -20.04
C PHE A 300 0.26 -2.41 -21.21
N ASP A 301 0.60 -1.15 -20.99
CA ASP A 301 0.89 -0.18 -22.04
C ASP A 301 2.32 0.34 -21.82
N LEU A 302 3.27 -0.20 -22.59
CA LEU A 302 4.69 0.05 -22.42
C LEU A 302 5.25 0.73 -23.66
N VAL A 303 5.93 1.86 -23.48
CA VAL A 303 6.54 2.60 -24.60
C VAL A 303 7.74 1.83 -25.18
N THR A 304 8.59 1.28 -24.33
CA THR A 304 9.83 0.58 -24.73
C THR A 304 9.78 -0.93 -24.46
N GLY A 305 8.68 -1.42 -23.89
CA GLY A 305 8.47 -2.84 -23.57
C GLY A 305 9.09 -3.28 -22.23
N ILE A 306 9.27 -4.59 -22.10
CA ILE A 306 9.84 -5.22 -20.90
C ILE A 306 11.36 -5.34 -21.03
N THR A 307 12.11 -4.87 -20.03
CA THR A 307 13.57 -4.86 -19.96
C THR A 307 14.09 -5.61 -18.72
N GLY A 308 15.41 -5.84 -18.63
CA GLY A 308 16.06 -6.61 -17.55
C GLY A 308 16.59 -7.97 -18.04
N ASP A 309 16.82 -8.91 -17.12
CA ASP A 309 17.36 -10.26 -17.40
C ASP A 309 16.38 -11.19 -18.18
N SER A 310 15.52 -10.57 -18.99
CA SER A 310 14.84 -11.04 -20.21
C SER A 310 13.37 -11.43 -20.08
N LEU A 311 12.66 -11.37 -21.21
CA LEU A 311 11.37 -12.06 -21.41
C LEU A 311 11.41 -13.54 -20.98
N ALA A 312 12.57 -14.20 -20.94
CA ALA A 312 12.69 -15.56 -20.39
C ALA A 312 12.44 -15.59 -18.87
N ASN A 313 12.70 -14.48 -18.17
CA ASN A 313 12.29 -14.32 -16.78
C ASN A 313 10.79 -14.04 -16.65
N LEU A 314 10.14 -13.44 -17.65
CA LEU A 314 8.69 -13.36 -17.65
C LEU A 314 8.15 -14.79 -17.60
N GLU A 315 8.58 -15.70 -18.47
CA GLU A 315 8.14 -17.11 -18.42
C GLU A 315 8.43 -17.80 -17.07
N SER A 316 9.59 -17.53 -16.44
CA SER A 316 9.92 -18.09 -15.13
C SER A 316 9.18 -17.43 -13.95
N GLY A 317 8.75 -16.18 -14.12
CA GLY A 317 8.08 -15.34 -13.13
C GLY A 317 6.59 -15.16 -13.42
N LEU A 318 6.05 -15.84 -14.43
CA LEU A 318 4.65 -15.78 -14.82
C LEU A 318 3.86 -16.79 -14.00
N SER A 319 2.87 -16.31 -13.26
CA SER A 319 1.93 -17.16 -12.52
C SER A 319 0.56 -17.06 -13.16
N LEU A 320 0.18 -18.10 -13.91
CA LEU A 320 -1.12 -18.23 -14.57
C LEU A 320 -1.99 -19.26 -13.86
N PHE A 321 -3.27 -18.96 -13.68
CA PHE A 321 -4.25 -19.92 -13.19
C PHE A 321 -4.74 -20.85 -14.31
N GLY A 322 -5.30 -22.01 -13.94
CA GLY A 322 -5.79 -23.00 -14.91
C GLY A 322 -7.11 -22.58 -15.58
N LEU A 323 -7.21 -22.79 -16.90
CA LEU A 323 -8.38 -22.43 -17.72
C LEU A 323 -9.42 -23.54 -17.90
N GLY A 324 -9.09 -24.78 -17.52
CA GLY A 324 -9.88 -25.97 -17.85
C GLY A 324 -9.42 -26.67 -19.13
N GLU A 325 -10.14 -27.70 -19.56
CA GLU A 325 -9.80 -28.48 -20.76
C GLU A 325 -10.07 -27.69 -22.05
N GLY A 326 -9.21 -27.86 -23.05
CA GLY A 326 -9.38 -27.28 -24.38
C GLY A 326 -8.87 -25.85 -24.55
N TYR A 327 -8.46 -25.17 -23.46
CA TYR A 327 -7.92 -23.81 -23.50
C TYR A 327 -6.50 -23.74 -22.97
N ALA A 328 -5.71 -22.84 -23.56
CA ALA A 328 -4.40 -22.44 -23.06
C ALA A 328 -4.24 -20.92 -23.10
N TRP A 329 -3.40 -20.42 -22.21
CA TRP A 329 -2.94 -19.03 -22.29
C TRP A 329 -1.99 -18.87 -23.48
N ASP A 330 -2.22 -17.81 -24.25
CA ASP A 330 -1.28 -17.30 -25.25
C ASP A 330 -0.61 -16.04 -24.69
N THR A 331 0.69 -16.15 -24.47
CA THR A 331 1.56 -15.10 -23.90
C THR A 331 2.45 -14.45 -24.95
N SER A 332 2.29 -14.81 -26.23
CA SER A 332 3.18 -14.38 -27.32
C SER A 332 3.19 -12.87 -27.53
N LEU A 333 2.09 -12.20 -27.20
CA LEU A 333 1.93 -10.74 -27.28
C LEU A 333 2.13 -10.02 -25.94
N LEU A 334 2.34 -10.74 -24.84
CA LEU A 334 2.39 -10.13 -23.51
C LEU A 334 3.60 -9.21 -23.35
N GLY A 335 4.76 -9.62 -23.85
CA GLY A 335 5.99 -8.81 -23.75
C GLY A 335 6.11 -7.69 -24.77
N SER A 336 5.40 -7.77 -25.90
CA SER A 336 5.54 -6.84 -27.03
C SER A 336 4.38 -5.86 -27.17
N ALA A 337 3.15 -6.30 -26.89
CA ALA A 337 1.93 -5.50 -26.96
C ALA A 337 1.22 -5.38 -25.62
N GLY A 338 1.70 -6.05 -24.56
CA GLY A 338 1.05 -6.04 -23.26
C GLY A 338 -0.25 -6.85 -23.21
N ILE A 339 -0.47 -7.73 -24.19
CA ILE A 339 -1.72 -8.48 -24.35
C ILE A 339 -1.55 -9.92 -23.87
N LEU A 340 -2.42 -10.34 -22.95
CA LEU A 340 -2.63 -11.74 -22.58
C LEU A 340 -3.92 -12.24 -23.25
N SER A 341 -3.92 -13.43 -23.84
CA SER A 341 -5.10 -14.00 -24.48
C SER A 341 -5.27 -15.48 -24.20
N ILE A 342 -6.45 -16.01 -24.54
CA ILE A 342 -6.77 -17.43 -24.51
C ILE A 342 -6.88 -17.95 -25.93
N VAL A 343 -6.30 -19.12 -26.17
CA VAL A 343 -6.43 -19.88 -27.42
C VAL A 343 -6.95 -21.27 -27.12
N THR A 344 -7.67 -21.83 -28.08
CA THR A 344 -8.02 -23.25 -28.04
C THR A 344 -6.78 -24.10 -28.29
N THR A 345 -6.50 -25.01 -27.37
CA THR A 345 -5.58 -26.10 -27.68
C THR A 345 -6.37 -27.08 -28.52
N ALA A 346 -5.96 -27.28 -29.78
CA ALA A 346 -6.49 -28.37 -30.57
C ALA A 346 -6.10 -29.70 -29.92
N VAL A 347 -6.88 -30.15 -28.94
CA VAL A 347 -6.87 -31.54 -28.48
C VAL A 347 -7.62 -32.27 -29.58
N PRO A 348 -6.96 -33.15 -30.36
CA PRO A 348 -7.69 -33.97 -31.31
C PRO A 348 -8.77 -34.71 -30.52
N GLU A 349 -10.04 -34.51 -30.87
CA GLU A 349 -11.11 -35.19 -30.15
C GLU A 349 -10.83 -36.70 -30.12
N PRO A 350 -11.31 -37.46 -29.12
CA PRO A 350 -11.21 -38.92 -29.14
C PRO A 350 -11.71 -39.53 -30.47
N ALA A 351 -12.69 -38.89 -31.12
CA ALA A 351 -13.15 -39.23 -32.46
C ALA A 351 -12.11 -39.00 -33.56
N THR A 352 -11.28 -37.96 -33.45
CA THR A 352 -10.13 -37.72 -34.35
C THR A 352 -9.09 -38.82 -34.19
N TYR A 353 -8.77 -39.22 -32.95
CA TYR A 353 -7.89 -40.36 -32.70
C TYR A 353 -8.49 -41.68 -33.21
N ALA A 354 -9.79 -41.90 -33.01
CA ALA A 354 -10.49 -43.08 -33.52
C ALA A 354 -10.53 -43.10 -35.06
N ALA A 355 -10.73 -41.96 -35.70
CA ALA A 355 -10.69 -41.82 -37.15
C ALA A 355 -9.30 -42.10 -37.71
N LEU A 356 -8.24 -41.54 -37.10
CA LEU A 356 -6.85 -41.83 -37.48
C LEU A 356 -6.48 -43.29 -37.27
N ALA A 357 -6.90 -43.89 -36.15
CA ALA A 357 -6.71 -45.32 -35.89
C ALA A 357 -7.47 -46.19 -36.92
N GLY A 358 -8.71 -45.81 -37.26
CA GLY A 358 -9.50 -46.46 -38.30
C GLY A 358 -8.85 -46.38 -39.68
N LEU A 359 -8.30 -45.21 -40.03
CA LEU A 359 -7.55 -44.99 -41.28
C LEU A 359 -6.28 -45.84 -41.34
N ALA A 360 -5.52 -45.91 -40.24
CA ALA A 360 -4.32 -46.75 -40.14
C ALA A 360 -4.66 -48.24 -40.28
N MET A 361 -5.75 -48.69 -39.64
CA MET A 361 -6.27 -50.06 -39.78
C MET A 361 -6.70 -50.36 -41.22
N LEU A 362 -7.39 -49.43 -41.87
CA LEU A 362 -7.78 -49.59 -43.28
C LEU A 362 -6.57 -49.69 -44.20
N ALA A 363 -5.57 -48.82 -44.03
CA ALA A 363 -4.33 -48.85 -44.78
C ALA A 363 -3.58 -50.19 -44.60
N TYR A 364 -3.50 -50.69 -43.36
CA TYR A 364 -2.92 -52.00 -43.06
C TYR A 364 -3.64 -53.14 -43.79
N VAL A 365 -4.98 -53.14 -43.77
CA VAL A 365 -5.78 -54.15 -44.49
C VAL A 365 -5.54 -54.11 -45.99
N ILE A 366 -5.44 -52.91 -46.58
CA ILE A 366 -5.16 -52.73 -48.02
C ILE A 366 -3.78 -53.28 -48.38
N VAL A 367 -2.73 -52.94 -47.60
CA VAL A 367 -1.37 -53.44 -47.83
C VAL A 367 -1.32 -54.96 -47.71
N ARG A 368 -1.99 -55.54 -46.71
CA ARG A 368 -2.03 -56.99 -46.50
C ARG A 368 -2.73 -57.74 -47.64
N ARG A 369 -3.78 -57.18 -48.24
CA ARG A 369 -4.49 -57.83 -49.37
C ARG A 369 -3.72 -57.82 -50.69
N ARG A 370 -2.69 -57.00 -50.82
CA ARG A 370 -1.86 -56.90 -52.04
C ARG A 370 -0.62 -57.80 -52.01
N ARG A 371 -0.30 -58.41 -50.88
CA ARG A 371 0.73 -59.44 -50.74
C ARG A 371 0.10 -60.82 -50.86
#